data_AF-A0A399P5B7-F1
#
_entry.id   AF-A0A399P5B7-F1
#
_cell.length_a   1.000
_cell.length_b   1.000
_cell.length_c   1.000
_cell.angle_alpha   90.00
_cell.angle_beta   90.00
_cell.angle_gamma   90.00
#
_symmetry.space_group_name_H-M   'P 1'
#
loop_
_entity.id
_entity.type
_entity.pdbx_description
1 polymer ?
#
loop_
_entity_poly.entity_id
_entity_poly.type
_entity_poly.pdbx_seq_one_letter_code
_entity_poly.pdbx_strand_id
1 'polypeptide(L)'
;VGSRIVAVVPAADGFAAEQAPAAPASAPPANCQQAPGQASAQQPYAQQPYSQAGYAQTPYAAPTPPPQVPASTAPFTWAIWVLAALPVISLISILGLDLRQMMSPMHYDRGSMAPGVGPLLPGVGYLVANLVAFLVYGANVAVAYFDWRDLGRRGIVRPFHWAWTFLGSGVYVIGRSVIVRRRITGNPSRVLAPLWLWVGITAIVLFVAVVKWVDGFISVMQMYGPTRY
;
A
#
# COMPACT_ATOMS: atom_id res chain seq x y z
N VAL A 1 -42.06 53.12 14.27
CA VAL A 1 -41.41 52.50 13.09
C VAL A 1 -40.42 53.48 12.50
N GLY A 2 -39.11 53.16 12.56
CA GLY A 2 -38.04 53.67 11.70
C GLY A 2 -37.59 55.13 11.85
N SER A 3 -36.75 55.44 12.85
CA SER A 3 -35.94 56.68 12.85
C SER A 3 -34.64 56.47 12.04
N ARG A 4 -34.18 57.57 11.44
CA ARG A 4 -33.31 57.71 10.27
C ARG A 4 -31.81 57.89 10.60
N ILE A 5 -30.97 57.35 9.71
CA ILE A 5 -29.69 57.90 9.16
C ILE A 5 -28.52 57.98 10.18
N VAL A 6 -27.29 57.55 9.88
CA VAL A 6 -26.21 58.36 9.28
C VAL A 6 -25.06 57.44 8.85
N ALA A 7 -24.57 57.64 7.62
CA ALA A 7 -23.28 57.15 7.15
C ALA A 7 -22.16 58.09 7.64
N VAL A 8 -21.04 57.54 8.10
CA VAL A 8 -19.81 58.30 8.38
C VAL A 8 -18.63 57.57 7.73
N VAL A 9 -18.03 58.23 6.74
CA VAL A 9 -16.62 58.08 6.31
C VAL A 9 -16.12 59.52 6.20
N PRO A 10 -15.05 59.91 6.91
CA PRO A 10 -13.72 60.11 6.29
C PRO A 10 -12.57 59.83 7.29
N ALA A 11 -11.26 59.90 7.04
CA ALA A 11 -10.37 60.43 6.00
C ALA A 11 -9.01 59.69 6.07
N ALA A 12 -8.21 59.90 5.02
CA ALA A 12 -6.85 59.44 4.80
C ALA A 12 -5.78 60.08 5.70
N ASP A 13 -4.61 59.43 5.76
CA ASP A 13 -3.25 59.99 5.53
C ASP A 13 -2.19 59.39 6.47
N GLY A 14 -1.04 59.00 5.89
CA GLY A 14 0.19 58.73 6.65
C GLY A 14 1.09 57.64 6.08
N PHE A 15 1.96 57.99 5.12
CA PHE A 15 3.19 57.25 4.84
C PHE A 15 4.29 57.71 5.82
N ALA A 16 4.97 56.80 6.53
CA ALA A 16 6.41 56.88 6.85
C ALA A 16 6.93 55.65 7.64
N ALA A 17 8.02 55.12 7.09
CA ALA A 17 9.09 54.23 7.54
C ALA A 17 9.31 53.79 9.02
N GLU A 18 9.95 52.61 9.09
CA GLU A 18 10.97 52.16 10.06
C GLU A 18 10.57 51.65 11.45
N GLN A 19 10.60 50.31 11.65
CA GLN A 19 11.59 49.58 12.46
C GLN A 19 11.04 48.22 12.94
N ALA A 20 11.76 47.15 12.59
CA ALA A 20 11.55 45.80 13.08
C ALA A 20 12.06 45.65 14.53
N PRO A 21 11.44 44.75 15.32
CA PRO A 21 12.23 43.94 16.25
C PRO A 21 11.92 42.44 16.21
N ALA A 22 13.02 41.68 16.06
CA ALA A 22 13.34 40.40 16.68
C ALA A 22 12.36 39.21 16.56
N ALA A 23 12.65 38.35 15.57
CA ALA A 23 12.28 36.93 15.60
C ALA A 23 13.17 36.17 16.62
N PRO A 24 12.62 35.22 17.41
CA PRO A 24 13.44 34.36 18.26
C PRO A 24 14.16 33.24 17.48
N ALA A 25 15.24 32.78 18.12
CA ALA A 25 16.38 32.05 17.58
C ALA A 25 16.13 30.64 16.99
N SER A 26 17.08 30.32 16.11
CA SER A 26 17.47 29.09 15.41
C SER A 26 17.69 27.79 16.22
N ALA A 27 17.34 26.63 15.60
CA ALA A 27 18.19 25.45 15.27
C ALA A 27 17.33 24.15 15.11
N PRO A 28 17.75 23.09 14.37
CA PRO A 28 19.05 22.85 13.72
C PRO A 28 18.99 22.49 12.21
N PRO A 29 20.11 22.60 11.45
CA PRO A 29 20.24 21.94 10.15
C PRO A 29 20.79 20.52 10.32
N ALA A 30 20.05 19.53 9.81
CA ALA A 30 20.56 18.18 9.55
C ALA A 30 20.68 18.02 8.04
N ASN A 31 21.92 17.96 7.53
CA ASN A 31 22.40 17.17 6.39
C ASN A 31 23.61 17.85 5.75
N CYS A 32 24.80 17.51 6.25
CA CYS A 32 26.01 17.62 5.45
C CYS A 32 26.33 16.22 4.91
N GLN A 33 25.87 15.92 3.69
CA GLN A 33 26.48 14.87 2.88
C GLN A 33 27.83 15.41 2.39
N GLN A 34 28.93 14.90 2.95
CA GLN A 34 30.26 15.18 2.42
C GLN A 34 30.51 14.30 1.19
N ALA A 35 30.63 14.94 0.03
CA ALA A 35 31.24 14.39 -1.16
C ALA A 35 32.77 14.58 -1.08
N PRO A 36 33.60 13.56 -1.29
CA PRO A 36 35.05 13.75 -1.32
C PRO A 36 35.49 13.99 -2.77
N GLY A 37 35.74 15.26 -3.08
CA GLY A 37 36.60 15.67 -4.19
C GLY A 37 37.41 16.86 -3.72
N GLN A 38 38.59 16.63 -3.13
CA GLN A 38 39.55 17.71 -2.88
C GLN A 38 40.99 17.27 -3.07
N ALA A 39 41.73 18.21 -3.66
CA ALA A 39 43.04 18.13 -4.24
C ALA A 39 44.17 17.99 -3.20
N SER A 40 45.23 17.33 -3.63
CA SER A 40 46.46 17.05 -2.90
C SER A 40 47.34 18.29 -2.73
N ALA A 41 47.42 18.81 -1.52
CA ALA A 41 48.52 19.65 -1.06
C ALA A 41 49.24 18.92 0.08
N GLN A 42 50.51 18.55 -0.14
CA GLN A 42 51.35 17.88 0.85
C GLN A 42 51.74 18.85 1.97
N GLN A 43 51.41 18.50 3.21
CA GLN A 43 51.82 19.21 4.43
C GLN A 43 52.74 18.31 5.27
N PRO A 44 53.76 18.86 5.95
CA PRO A 44 54.79 18.08 6.64
C PRO A 44 54.26 17.45 7.93
N TYR A 45 54.58 16.17 8.17
CA TYR A 45 54.14 15.42 9.34
C TYR A 45 54.88 15.86 10.61
N ALA A 46 54.21 16.66 11.45
CA ALA A 46 54.51 16.75 12.87
C ALA A 46 53.59 15.79 13.64
N GLN A 47 54.19 14.89 14.42
CA GLN A 47 53.49 13.92 15.27
C GLN A 47 52.71 14.65 16.37
N GLN A 48 51.39 14.70 16.25
CA GLN A 48 50.51 15.19 17.32
C GLN A 48 50.22 14.06 18.32
N PRO A 49 50.31 14.32 19.65
CA PRO A 49 49.91 13.35 20.66
C PRO A 49 48.41 13.08 20.54
N TYR A 50 48.04 11.81 20.36
CA TYR A 50 46.65 11.39 20.25
C TYR A 50 46.00 11.43 21.65
N SER A 51 45.39 12.54 22.03
CA SER A 51 44.46 12.57 23.15
C SER A 51 43.16 11.89 22.70
N GLN A 52 42.89 10.69 23.20
CA GLN A 52 41.61 10.00 23.01
C GLN A 52 40.49 10.88 23.58
N ALA A 53 39.70 11.49 22.69
CA ALA A 53 38.41 12.06 23.06
C ALA A 53 37.50 10.91 23.52
N GLY A 54 37.24 10.82 24.82
CA GLY A 54 36.32 9.86 25.38
C GLY A 54 34.91 10.12 24.83
N TYR A 55 34.39 9.19 24.02
CA TYR A 55 33.00 9.23 23.58
C TYR A 55 32.11 9.04 24.81
N ALA A 56 31.51 10.12 25.29
CA ALA A 56 30.46 10.04 26.29
C ALA A 56 29.29 9.22 25.70
N GLN A 57 29.11 8.00 26.21
CA GLN A 57 28.00 7.12 25.87
C GLN A 57 26.70 7.85 26.24
N THR A 58 25.99 8.39 25.24
CA THR A 58 24.66 8.96 25.46
C THR A 58 23.74 7.82 25.86
N PRO A 59 23.06 7.87 27.03
CA PRO A 59 22.18 6.79 27.44
C PRO A 59 21.11 6.53 26.38
N TYR A 60 21.03 5.30 25.87
CA TYR A 60 20.01 4.92 24.91
C TYR A 60 18.62 5.02 25.57
N ALA A 61 17.86 6.05 25.23
CA ALA A 61 16.48 6.19 25.68
C ALA A 61 15.61 5.16 24.94
N ALA A 62 14.88 4.34 25.69
CA ALA A 62 13.96 3.38 25.10
C ALA A 62 12.87 4.12 24.28
N PRO A 63 12.54 3.66 23.05
CA PRO A 63 11.50 4.27 22.25
C PRO A 63 10.15 4.27 22.98
N THR A 64 9.53 5.44 23.13
CA THR A 64 8.19 5.54 23.73
C THR A 64 7.17 4.80 22.85
N PRO A 65 6.31 3.92 23.43
CA PRO A 65 5.26 3.25 22.68
C PRO A 65 4.36 4.27 21.99
N PRO A 66 3.95 4.04 20.73
CA PRO A 66 3.07 4.98 20.05
C PRO A 66 1.71 5.07 20.75
N PRO A 67 1.04 6.22 20.71
CA PRO A 67 -0.22 6.44 21.40
C PRO A 67 -1.29 5.39 21.08
N GLN A 68 -2.03 4.99 22.11
CA GLN A 68 -3.20 4.13 21.97
C GLN A 68 -4.48 4.96 21.88
N VAL A 69 -5.49 4.42 21.20
CA VAL A 69 -6.84 4.96 21.12
C VAL A 69 -7.78 4.18 22.06
N PRO A 70 -8.87 4.81 22.53
CA PRO A 70 -9.84 4.16 23.42
C PRO A 70 -10.38 2.85 22.86
N ALA A 71 -10.74 1.90 23.75
CA ALA A 71 -11.32 0.60 23.37
C ALA A 71 -12.67 0.70 22.62
N SER A 72 -13.36 1.84 22.75
CA SER A 72 -14.59 2.17 22.02
C SER A 72 -14.36 2.53 20.55
N THR A 73 -13.11 2.77 20.13
CA THR A 73 -12.77 3.10 18.74
C THR A 73 -13.15 1.94 17.82
N ALA A 74 -14.00 2.23 16.81
CA ALA A 74 -14.42 1.21 15.85
C ALA A 74 -13.22 0.76 14.99
N PRO A 75 -12.84 -0.53 15.02
CA PRO A 75 -11.69 -1.03 14.24
C PRO A 75 -12.02 -1.30 12.76
N PHE A 76 -13.31 -1.40 12.45
CA PHE A 76 -13.80 -1.80 11.13
C PHE A 76 -14.18 -0.58 10.31
N THR A 77 -13.61 -0.49 9.12
CA THR A 77 -14.05 0.41 8.04
C THR A 77 -14.87 -0.43 7.06
N TRP A 78 -15.67 0.20 6.21
CA TRP A 78 -16.31 -0.53 5.10
C TRP A 78 -15.25 -1.06 4.12
N ALA A 79 -14.18 -0.29 3.91
CA ALA A 79 -13.12 -0.59 2.96
C ALA A 79 -12.34 -1.86 3.30
N ILE A 80 -12.09 -2.15 4.59
CA ILE A 80 -11.43 -3.42 4.95
C ILE A 80 -12.28 -4.65 4.62
N TRP A 81 -13.61 -4.56 4.73
CA TRP A 81 -14.50 -5.66 4.37
C TRP A 81 -14.51 -5.90 2.87
N VAL A 82 -14.51 -4.82 2.07
CA VAL A 82 -14.36 -4.92 0.61
C VAL A 82 -13.03 -5.60 0.28
N LEU A 83 -11.92 -5.14 0.85
CA LEU A 83 -10.59 -5.73 0.61
C LEU A 83 -10.52 -7.20 1.04
N ALA A 84 -11.12 -7.54 2.18
CA ALA A 84 -11.15 -8.90 2.70
C ALA A 84 -11.97 -9.86 1.81
N ALA A 85 -13.05 -9.35 1.20
CA ALA A 85 -13.93 -10.12 0.33
C ALA A 85 -13.46 -10.18 -1.14
N LEU A 86 -12.45 -9.39 -1.54
CA LEU A 86 -11.93 -9.38 -2.92
C LEU A 86 -11.62 -10.76 -3.51
N PRO A 87 -11.04 -11.73 -2.78
CA PRO A 87 -10.75 -13.03 -3.36
C PRO A 87 -12.01 -13.78 -3.85
N VAL A 88 -13.21 -13.37 -3.44
CA VAL A 88 -14.48 -13.89 -4.00
C VAL A 88 -14.60 -13.61 -5.49
N ILE A 89 -14.12 -12.46 -5.97
CA ILE A 89 -14.12 -12.17 -7.42
C ILE A 89 -13.25 -13.17 -8.16
N SER A 90 -12.07 -13.48 -7.60
CA SER A 90 -11.20 -14.53 -8.12
C SER A 90 -11.88 -15.91 -8.06
N LEU A 91 -12.63 -16.20 -7.00
CA LEU A 91 -13.39 -17.45 -6.86
C LEU A 91 -14.47 -17.59 -7.94
N ILE A 92 -15.28 -16.55 -8.17
CA ILE A 92 -16.31 -16.54 -9.21
C ILE A 92 -15.66 -16.72 -10.59
N SER A 93 -14.57 -15.99 -10.84
CA SER A 93 -13.84 -16.08 -12.11
C SER A 93 -13.32 -17.49 -12.35
N ILE A 94 -12.67 -18.11 -11.35
CA ILE A 94 -12.09 -19.44 -11.52
C ILE A 94 -13.17 -20.51 -11.63
N LEU A 95 -14.32 -20.37 -10.97
CA LEU A 95 -15.44 -21.30 -11.09
C LEU A 95 -16.02 -21.29 -12.51
N GLY A 96 -16.13 -20.12 -13.13
CA GLY A 96 -16.62 -19.96 -14.51
C GLY A 96 -15.65 -20.44 -15.60
N LEU A 97 -14.35 -20.59 -15.30
CA LEU A 97 -13.35 -21.05 -16.27
C LEU A 97 -13.39 -22.57 -16.45
N ASP A 98 -13.62 -23.04 -17.67
CA ASP A 98 -13.41 -24.45 -18.04
C ASP A 98 -11.97 -24.66 -18.52
N LEU A 99 -11.08 -25.00 -17.57
CA LEU A 99 -9.67 -25.25 -17.88
C LEU A 99 -9.47 -26.45 -18.82
N ARG A 100 -10.39 -27.42 -18.82
CA ARG A 100 -10.31 -28.61 -19.69
C ARG A 100 -10.54 -28.21 -21.14
N GLN A 101 -11.50 -27.33 -21.39
CA GLN A 101 -11.70 -26.76 -22.74
C GLN A 101 -10.49 -25.92 -23.16
N MET A 102 -9.98 -25.04 -22.31
CA MET A 102 -8.83 -24.18 -22.63
C MET A 102 -7.54 -24.96 -22.94
N MET A 103 -7.34 -26.12 -22.31
CA MET A 103 -6.17 -26.99 -22.54
C MET A 103 -6.38 -28.01 -23.66
N SER A 104 -7.57 -28.05 -24.29
CA SER A 104 -7.81 -28.93 -25.43
C SER A 104 -7.12 -28.40 -26.70
N PRO A 105 -6.42 -29.25 -27.47
CA PRO A 105 -5.69 -28.81 -28.66
C PRO A 105 -6.61 -28.23 -29.76
N MET A 106 -7.91 -28.56 -29.73
CA MET A 106 -8.90 -27.97 -30.64
C MET A 106 -9.11 -26.46 -30.40
N HIS A 107 -8.85 -25.94 -29.20
CA HIS A 107 -8.90 -24.50 -28.92
C HIS A 107 -7.57 -23.79 -29.17
N TYR A 108 -6.46 -24.52 -29.15
CA TYR A 108 -5.17 -24.01 -29.63
C TYR A 108 -5.21 -23.69 -31.13
N ASP A 109 -5.96 -24.48 -31.91
CA ASP A 109 -6.02 -24.35 -33.37
C ASP A 109 -7.14 -23.43 -33.88
N ARG A 110 -8.19 -23.17 -33.07
CA ARG A 110 -9.40 -22.44 -33.51
C ARG A 110 -9.60 -21.04 -32.92
N GLY A 111 -8.75 -20.58 -32.00
CA GLY A 111 -9.04 -19.32 -31.27
C GLY A 111 -7.86 -18.45 -30.84
N SER A 112 -6.61 -18.93 -30.89
CA SER A 112 -5.44 -18.14 -30.47
C SER A 112 -4.31 -18.06 -31.50
N MET A 113 -4.45 -18.73 -32.65
CA MET A 113 -3.43 -18.75 -33.70
C MET A 113 -4.11 -18.67 -35.07
N ALA A 114 -4.53 -17.47 -35.49
CA ALA A 114 -4.85 -17.25 -36.89
C ALA A 114 -3.56 -17.49 -37.72
N PRO A 115 -3.55 -18.40 -38.72
CA PRO A 115 -2.39 -18.61 -39.56
C PRO A 115 -2.12 -17.32 -40.35
N GLY A 116 -1.04 -16.60 -40.00
CA GLY A 116 -0.60 -15.41 -40.72
C GLY A 116 -0.46 -14.12 -39.89
N VAL A 117 -0.90 -14.10 -38.63
CA VAL A 117 -0.63 -12.99 -37.70
C VAL A 117 0.24 -13.54 -36.58
N GLY A 118 1.55 -13.32 -36.69
CA GLY A 118 2.54 -13.88 -35.75
C GLY A 118 2.30 -13.50 -34.28
N PRO A 119 3.09 -14.06 -33.35
CA PRO A 119 2.91 -14.03 -31.88
C PRO A 119 3.05 -12.63 -31.21
N LEU A 120 2.86 -11.54 -31.95
CA LEU A 120 3.26 -10.18 -31.57
C LEU A 120 2.08 -9.26 -31.22
N LEU A 121 0.83 -9.60 -31.55
CA LEU A 121 -0.33 -8.75 -31.26
C LEU A 121 -1.39 -9.53 -30.48
N PRO A 122 -1.57 -9.25 -29.17
CA PRO A 122 -2.68 -9.81 -28.42
C PRO A 122 -4.01 -9.32 -29.00
N GLY A 123 -4.96 -10.23 -29.24
CA GLY A 123 -6.28 -9.85 -29.75
C GLY A 123 -7.01 -8.84 -28.84
N VAL A 124 -7.97 -8.10 -29.39
CA VAL A 124 -8.75 -7.06 -28.67
C VAL A 124 -9.32 -7.58 -27.33
N GLY A 125 -9.79 -8.83 -27.30
CA GLY A 125 -10.29 -9.45 -26.07
C GLY A 125 -9.24 -9.56 -24.96
N TYR A 126 -7.99 -9.86 -25.30
CA TYR A 126 -6.88 -9.90 -24.34
C TYR A 126 -6.57 -8.51 -23.79
N LEU A 127 -6.54 -7.48 -24.65
CA LEU A 127 -6.30 -6.10 -24.22
C LEU A 127 -7.41 -5.61 -23.27
N VAL A 128 -8.67 -5.90 -23.59
CA VAL A 128 -9.81 -5.59 -22.72
C VAL A 128 -9.67 -6.31 -21.37
N ALA A 129 -9.34 -7.61 -21.36
CA ALA A 129 -9.14 -8.35 -20.13
C ALA A 129 -8.00 -7.78 -19.28
N ASN A 130 -6.88 -7.39 -19.89
CA ASN A 130 -5.76 -6.76 -19.18
C ASN A 130 -6.12 -5.38 -18.64
N LEU A 131 -6.86 -4.58 -19.40
CA LEU A 131 -7.34 -3.28 -18.93
C LEU A 131 -8.27 -3.46 -17.72
N VAL A 132 -9.20 -4.40 -17.77
CA VAL A 132 -10.08 -4.72 -16.64
C VAL A 132 -9.26 -5.17 -15.42
N ALA A 133 -8.29 -6.07 -15.60
CA ALA A 133 -7.41 -6.51 -14.53
C ALA A 133 -6.61 -5.34 -13.91
N PHE A 134 -6.10 -4.44 -14.75
CA PHE A 134 -5.39 -3.24 -14.31
C PHE A 134 -6.30 -2.28 -13.53
N LEU A 135 -7.54 -2.08 -13.98
CA LEU A 135 -8.52 -1.25 -13.26
C LEU A 135 -8.93 -1.86 -11.93
N VAL A 136 -9.12 -3.18 -11.86
CA VAL A 136 -9.38 -3.91 -10.60
C VAL A 136 -8.19 -3.77 -9.65
N TYR A 137 -6.96 -3.87 -10.17
CA TYR A 137 -5.75 -3.63 -9.38
C TYR A 137 -5.70 -2.20 -8.82
N GLY A 138 -5.95 -1.19 -9.64
CA GLY A 138 -6.02 0.21 -9.20
C GLY A 138 -7.14 0.46 -8.19
N ALA A 139 -8.30 -0.19 -8.36
CA ALA A 139 -9.42 -0.11 -7.42
C ALA A 139 -9.04 -0.66 -6.04
N ASN A 140 -8.29 -1.77 -5.97
CA ASN A 140 -7.80 -2.31 -4.69
C ASN A 140 -6.93 -1.30 -3.94
N VAL A 141 -6.04 -0.64 -4.67
CA VAL A 141 -5.17 0.40 -4.12
C VAL A 141 -5.99 1.59 -3.64
N ALA A 142 -6.99 2.04 -4.42
CA ALA A 142 -7.88 3.13 -4.04
C ALA A 142 -8.71 2.81 -2.78
N VAL A 143 -9.26 1.59 -2.68
CA VAL A 143 -10.01 1.15 -1.48
C VAL A 143 -9.10 1.12 -0.25
N ALA A 144 -7.86 0.65 -0.38
CA ALA A 144 -6.89 0.70 0.70
C ALA A 144 -6.50 2.12 1.12
N TYR A 145 -6.43 3.05 0.17
CA TYR A 145 -6.24 4.48 0.48
C TYR A 145 -7.39 5.03 1.33
N PHE A 146 -8.66 4.74 0.98
CA PHE A 146 -9.81 5.18 1.77
C PHE A 146 -9.80 4.60 3.18
N ASP A 147 -9.48 3.31 3.30
CA ASP A 147 -9.31 2.66 4.59
C ASP A 147 -8.21 3.34 5.45
N TRP A 148 -7.04 3.54 4.87
CA TRP A 148 -5.90 4.19 5.53
C TRP A 148 -6.25 5.60 6.03
N ARG A 149 -6.94 6.38 5.20
CA ARG A 149 -7.41 7.73 5.53
C ARG A 149 -8.44 7.70 6.67
N ASP A 150 -9.37 6.77 6.63
CA ASP A 150 -10.41 6.63 7.66
C ASP A 150 -9.83 6.18 9.00
N LEU A 151 -8.79 5.35 9.02
CA LEU A 151 -8.07 5.01 10.26
C LEU A 151 -7.37 6.23 10.86
N GLY A 152 -6.75 7.08 10.03
CA GLY A 152 -6.17 8.33 10.48
C GLY A 152 -7.20 9.26 11.12
N ARG A 153 -8.39 9.38 10.51
CA ARG A 153 -9.52 10.16 11.07
C ARG A 153 -10.03 9.65 12.41
N ARG A 154 -9.85 8.35 12.68
CA ARG A 154 -10.23 7.71 13.95
C ARG A 154 -9.14 7.83 15.03
N GLY A 155 -8.07 8.59 14.77
CA GLY A 155 -7.00 8.84 15.72
C GLY A 155 -5.91 7.77 15.75
N ILE A 156 -5.93 6.79 14.83
CA ILE A 156 -4.87 5.80 14.75
C ILE A 156 -3.61 6.47 14.16
N VAL A 157 -2.64 6.73 15.03
CA VAL A 157 -1.37 7.37 14.65
C VAL A 157 -0.52 6.40 13.83
N ARG A 158 -0.05 6.88 12.67
CA ARG A 158 0.79 6.13 11.70
C ARG A 158 0.19 4.76 11.36
N PRO A 159 -0.98 4.71 10.69
CA PRO A 159 -1.56 3.46 10.22
C PRO A 159 -0.66 2.81 9.15
N PHE A 160 -0.86 1.51 8.91
CA PHE A 160 -0.11 0.78 7.89
C PHE A 160 -0.30 1.42 6.52
N HIS A 161 0.78 1.69 5.78
CA HIS A 161 0.69 2.48 4.56
C HIS A 161 -0.10 1.74 3.47
N TRP A 162 -1.05 2.41 2.80
CA TRP A 162 -1.88 1.80 1.76
C TRP A 162 -1.06 1.24 0.59
N ALA A 163 0.08 1.85 0.26
CA ALA A 163 0.98 1.43 -0.82
C ALA A 163 1.48 -0.03 -0.69
N TRP A 164 1.45 -0.62 0.51
CA TRP A 164 1.75 -2.04 0.66
C TRP A 164 0.77 -2.96 -0.10
N THR A 165 -0.38 -2.45 -0.55
CA THR A 165 -1.26 -3.17 -1.47
C THR A 165 -0.67 -3.42 -2.85
N PHE A 166 0.33 -2.64 -3.30
CA PHE A 166 0.99 -2.90 -4.58
C PHE A 166 1.69 -4.27 -4.60
N LEU A 167 2.18 -4.73 -3.43
CA LEU A 167 2.76 -6.06 -3.24
C LEU A 167 1.71 -7.18 -3.09
N GLY A 168 0.44 -6.80 -2.94
CA GLY A 168 -0.69 -7.71 -2.73
C GLY A 168 -1.63 -7.19 -1.64
N SER A 169 -2.93 -7.31 -1.88
CA SER A 169 -3.97 -6.88 -0.93
C SER A 169 -3.85 -7.57 0.44
N GLY A 170 -3.41 -8.83 0.47
CA GLY A 170 -3.18 -9.58 1.70
C GLY A 170 -2.14 -8.95 2.63
N VAL A 171 -1.05 -8.42 2.08
CA VAL A 171 0.01 -7.75 2.87
C VAL A 171 -0.57 -6.57 3.65
N TYR A 172 -1.42 -5.78 2.99
CA TYR A 172 -2.12 -4.67 3.62
C TYR A 172 -3.10 -5.13 4.70
N VAL A 173 -3.96 -6.11 4.40
CA VAL A 173 -4.94 -6.65 5.36
C VAL A 173 -4.25 -7.15 6.63
N ILE A 174 -3.16 -7.91 6.49
CA ILE A 174 -2.37 -8.42 7.62
C ILE A 174 -1.72 -7.28 8.41
N GLY A 175 -0.96 -6.40 7.73
CA GLY A 175 -0.22 -5.31 8.37
C GLY A 175 -1.12 -4.33 9.12
N ARG A 176 -2.25 -3.96 8.51
CA ARG A 176 -3.30 -3.13 9.12
C ARG A 176 -3.87 -3.78 10.36
N SER A 177 -4.29 -5.05 10.30
CA SER A 177 -4.90 -5.74 11.43
C SER A 177 -3.96 -5.80 12.65
N VAL A 178 -2.66 -6.02 12.42
CA VAL A 178 -1.65 -6.00 13.49
C VAL A 178 -1.51 -4.61 14.11
N ILE A 179 -1.40 -3.56 13.28
CA ILE A 179 -1.23 -2.18 13.77
C ILE A 179 -2.48 -1.72 14.52
N VAL A 180 -3.67 -1.91 13.96
CA VAL A 180 -4.94 -1.51 14.61
C VAL A 180 -5.11 -2.24 15.93
N ARG A 181 -4.80 -3.54 16.00
CA ARG A 181 -4.86 -4.31 17.25
C ARG A 181 -3.94 -3.73 18.31
N ARG A 182 -2.69 -3.38 17.95
CA ARG A 182 -1.70 -2.79 18.88
C ARG A 182 -2.03 -1.36 19.32
N ARG A 183 -2.87 -0.64 18.56
CA ARG A 183 -3.21 0.76 18.81
C ARG A 183 -4.50 0.91 19.62
N ILE A 184 -5.38 -0.08 19.63
CA ILE A 184 -6.60 -0.03 20.44
C ILE A 184 -6.31 -0.61 21.83
N THR A 185 -6.66 0.14 22.88
CA THR A 185 -6.51 -0.31 24.27
C THR A 185 -7.20 -1.67 24.50
N GLY A 186 -6.50 -2.59 25.18
CA GLY A 186 -7.00 -3.94 25.45
C GLY A 186 -6.78 -4.96 24.33
N ASN A 187 -6.17 -4.57 23.19
CA ASN A 187 -5.82 -5.48 22.09
C ASN A 187 -6.96 -6.41 21.62
N PRO A 188 -8.14 -5.87 21.28
CA PRO A 188 -9.33 -6.69 21.09
C PRO A 188 -9.20 -7.66 19.91
N SER A 189 -9.47 -8.95 20.14
CA SER A 189 -9.34 -10.01 19.13
C SER A 189 -10.27 -9.82 17.92
N ARG A 190 -11.39 -9.11 18.09
CA ARG A 190 -12.35 -8.80 17.01
C ARG A 190 -11.72 -8.06 15.83
N VAL A 191 -10.62 -7.32 16.04
CA VAL A 191 -9.89 -6.61 14.97
C VAL A 191 -9.41 -7.57 13.86
N LEU A 192 -9.22 -8.84 14.20
CA LEU A 192 -8.78 -9.87 13.27
C LEU A 192 -9.92 -10.48 12.44
N ALA A 193 -11.19 -10.11 12.66
CA ALA A 193 -12.31 -10.71 11.94
C ALA A 193 -12.21 -10.56 10.40
N PRO A 194 -11.91 -9.37 9.83
CA PRO A 194 -11.71 -9.26 8.38
C PRO A 194 -10.49 -10.03 7.88
N LEU A 195 -9.46 -10.17 8.70
CA LEU A 195 -8.28 -10.97 8.35
C LEU A 195 -8.64 -12.46 8.25
N TRP A 196 -9.37 -13.00 9.21
CA TRP A 196 -9.81 -14.40 9.18
C TRP A 196 -10.77 -14.67 8.03
N LEU A 197 -11.67 -13.73 7.72
CA LEU A 197 -12.50 -13.80 6.53
C LEU A 197 -11.64 -13.90 5.26
N TRP A 198 -10.68 -12.99 5.09
CA TRP A 198 -9.77 -12.99 3.94
C TRP A 198 -8.97 -14.30 3.84
N VAL A 199 -8.43 -14.80 4.96
CA VAL A 199 -7.71 -16.08 5.02
C VAL A 199 -8.62 -17.23 4.60
N GLY A 200 -9.84 -17.31 5.13
CA GLY A 200 -10.79 -18.37 4.80
C GLY A 200 -11.16 -18.38 3.31
N ILE A 201 -11.49 -17.22 2.75
CA ILE A 201 -11.82 -17.11 1.32
C ILE A 201 -10.60 -17.43 0.46
N THR A 202 -9.43 -16.90 0.80
CA THR A 202 -8.18 -17.17 0.05
C THR A 202 -7.83 -18.66 0.08
N ALA A 203 -8.00 -19.33 1.22
CA ALA A 203 -7.79 -20.78 1.32
C ALA A 203 -8.74 -21.56 0.40
N ILE A 204 -10.02 -21.18 0.33
CA ILE A 204 -11.00 -21.77 -0.59
C ILE A 204 -10.61 -21.53 -2.05
N VAL A 205 -10.21 -20.30 -2.41
CA VAL A 205 -9.74 -19.97 -3.75
C VAL A 205 -8.55 -20.82 -4.15
N LEU A 206 -7.56 -20.94 -3.27
CA LEU A 206 -6.36 -21.76 -3.52
C LEU A 206 -6.72 -23.24 -3.66
N PHE A 207 -7.61 -23.75 -2.81
CA PHE A 207 -8.09 -25.13 -2.90
C PHE A 207 -8.77 -25.41 -4.25
N VAL A 208 -9.73 -24.57 -4.65
CA VAL A 208 -10.42 -24.70 -5.95
C VAL A 208 -9.44 -24.57 -7.12
N ALA A 209 -8.49 -23.64 -7.03
CA ALA A 209 -7.47 -23.46 -8.04
C ALA A 209 -6.61 -24.70 -8.21
N VAL A 210 -6.17 -25.32 -7.11
CA VAL A 210 -5.38 -26.56 -7.13
C VAL A 210 -6.18 -27.70 -7.75
N VAL A 211 -7.44 -27.91 -7.32
CA VAL A 211 -8.31 -28.95 -7.89
C VAL A 211 -8.45 -28.79 -9.40
N LYS A 212 -8.81 -27.58 -9.85
CA LYS A 212 -8.97 -27.30 -11.29
C LYS A 212 -7.67 -27.46 -12.09
N TRP A 213 -6.53 -27.07 -11.52
CA TRP A 213 -5.23 -27.28 -12.15
C TRP A 213 -4.87 -28.75 -12.28
N VAL A 214 -5.11 -29.55 -11.23
CA VAL A 214 -4.88 -31.00 -11.24
C VAL A 214 -5.78 -31.67 -12.28
N ASP A 215 -7.06 -31.32 -12.34
CA ASP A 215 -8.01 -31.86 -13.32
C ASP A 215 -7.60 -31.54 -14.76
N GLY A 216 -7.19 -30.29 -15.02
CA GLY A 216 -6.68 -29.86 -16.32
C GLY A 216 -5.39 -30.60 -16.70
N PHE A 217 -4.46 -30.72 -15.76
CA PHE A 217 -3.18 -31.42 -15.96
C PHE A 217 -3.37 -32.91 -16.25
N ILE A 218 -4.22 -33.60 -15.49
CA ILE A 218 -4.56 -35.01 -15.74
C ILE A 218 -5.22 -35.16 -17.12
N SER A 219 -6.13 -34.25 -17.49
CA SER A 219 -6.77 -34.27 -18.81
C SER A 219 -5.75 -34.17 -19.95
N VAL A 220 -4.75 -33.29 -19.81
CA VAL A 220 -3.63 -33.16 -20.76
C VAL A 220 -2.80 -34.45 -20.80
N MET A 221 -2.41 -35.00 -19.65
CA MET A 221 -1.63 -36.25 -19.61
C MET A 221 -2.36 -37.44 -20.21
N GLN A 222 -3.67 -37.56 -20.02
CA GLN A 222 -4.47 -38.63 -20.63
C GLN A 222 -4.57 -38.47 -22.15
N MET A 223 -4.55 -37.24 -22.65
CA MET A 223 -4.58 -36.95 -24.07
C MET A 223 -3.27 -37.28 -24.79
N TYR A 224 -2.12 -37.10 -24.11
CA TYR A 224 -0.79 -37.36 -24.67
C TYR A 224 -0.15 -38.68 -24.19
N GLY A 225 -0.77 -39.36 -23.23
CA GLY A 225 -0.33 -40.66 -22.75
C GLY A 225 -0.51 -41.72 -23.85
N PRO A 226 0.37 -42.74 -23.92
CA PRO A 226 0.24 -43.81 -24.90
C PRO A 226 -1.12 -44.48 -24.70
N THR A 227 -2.02 -44.26 -25.65
CA THR A 227 -3.31 -44.92 -25.71
C THR A 227 -3.02 -46.41 -25.72
N ARG A 228 -3.44 -47.14 -24.66
CA ARG A 228 -3.24 -48.58 -24.63
C ARG A 228 -4.09 -49.18 -25.75
N TYR A 229 -3.41 -49.76 -26.74
CA TYR A 229 -3.96 -50.69 -27.73
C TYR A 229 -4.59 -51.90 -27.04
#